data_AF-A0A812L6Z0-F1
#
_entry.id   AF-A0A812L6Z0-F1
#
_cell.length_a   1.000
_cell.length_b   1.000
_cell.length_c   1.000
_cell.angle_alpha   90.00
_cell.angle_beta   90.00
_cell.angle_gamma   90.00
#
_symmetry.space_group_name_H-M   'P 1'
#
loop_
_entity.id
_entity.type
_entity.pdbx_description
1 polymer ?
#
loop_
_entity_poly.entity_id
_entity_poly.type
_entity_poly.pdbx_seq_one_letter_code
_entity_poly.pdbx_strand_id
1 'polypeptide(L)'
;MANSSSFDGLHQLQGGNGGGFESWVQEPLADGSPVDVVFATLSETRLQLGPWVRDYRTQPSHTLDVATYQNSLKEADKKNELPWTSILDGMAEKYNGNLKTLLLFSRSRFRRDPDSLPLFGRLPDKRVAGLALPNPKKAFMGRSLLSRHQELHFCFAGAHFPISDIAAALEDAKKDNLEEAKFLMARTLRKVLRKAHRAGLLDDGTLLILQGDLNSRTVLPSAGHQLDVLSEVLADKSLQAAIQAGMPFLDGEWFEPSTSDPLELPVTYKFSFDVGETFLKGDSSLTLKSVLDAASAVELSPKSPSSERYHATLCSLPAQRLKDWGLDFKEGSFRPFRFPASADRLLVWAPRKLARRLRWHFPKGGYEVLHTQGGSDHRPVILEATLTVASSMPEASETSLPDPSLLEPSAQLVEAITQDDAEDSDSGESPGLLGSLAMPLRSLGGYAR
;
A
#
# COMPACT_ATOMS: atom_id res chain seq x y z
N MET A 1 8.95 -5.33 -2.46
CA MET A 1 8.41 -6.68 -2.23
C MET A 1 9.38 -7.75 -2.71
N ALA A 2 9.34 -8.96 -2.16
CA ALA A 2 10.20 -10.07 -2.55
C ALA A 2 9.36 -11.33 -2.80
N ASN A 3 8.76 -11.46 -3.99
CA ASN A 3 7.80 -12.53 -4.28
C ASN A 3 8.46 -13.85 -4.74
N SER A 4 9.78 -13.98 -4.63
CA SER A 4 10.45 -15.24 -4.98
C SER A 4 10.37 -16.22 -3.81
N SER A 5 9.82 -17.40 -4.11
CA SER A 5 9.81 -18.53 -3.19
C SER A 5 11.19 -19.16 -2.98
N SER A 6 12.23 -18.67 -3.67
CA SER A 6 13.58 -19.24 -3.62
C SER A 6 14.52 -18.50 -2.68
N PHE A 7 14.08 -17.43 -2.02
CA PHE A 7 14.92 -16.76 -1.03
C PHE A 7 14.91 -17.51 0.31
N ASP A 8 16.06 -18.05 0.70
CA ASP A 8 16.24 -18.78 1.96
C ASP A 8 16.51 -17.86 3.15
N GLY A 9 16.95 -16.62 2.90
CA GLY A 9 17.28 -15.64 3.94
C GLY A 9 17.25 -14.19 3.45
N LEU A 10 17.17 -13.25 4.39
CA LEU A 10 17.09 -11.81 4.09
C LEU A 10 18.31 -11.29 3.34
N HIS A 11 19.51 -11.82 3.61
CA HIS A 11 20.75 -11.48 2.92
C HIS A 11 20.72 -11.69 1.39
N GLN A 12 19.74 -12.46 0.88
CA GLN A 12 19.56 -12.69 -0.56
C GLN A 12 18.65 -11.65 -1.21
N LEU A 13 17.93 -10.85 -0.42
CA LEU A 13 17.22 -9.70 -0.95
C LEU A 13 18.22 -8.61 -1.24
N GLN A 14 18.00 -7.93 -2.35
CA GLN A 14 18.82 -6.80 -2.73
C GLN A 14 18.43 -5.59 -1.91
N GLY A 15 19.44 -4.89 -1.40
CA GLY A 15 19.31 -3.62 -0.72
C GLY A 15 19.50 -2.41 -1.64
N GLY A 16 19.56 -1.23 -1.05
CA GLY A 16 19.95 -0.01 -1.78
C GLY A 16 21.41 -0.07 -2.24
N ASN A 17 21.73 0.65 -3.31
CA ASN A 17 23.10 0.76 -3.87
C ASN A 17 23.74 -0.59 -4.25
N GLY A 18 22.94 -1.60 -4.59
CA GLY A 18 23.44 -2.94 -4.95
C GLY A 18 23.90 -3.81 -3.78
N GLY A 19 23.72 -3.35 -2.53
CA GLY A 19 23.98 -4.15 -1.33
C GLY A 19 22.97 -5.28 -1.10
N GLY A 20 23.11 -6.00 0.01
CA GLY A 20 22.06 -6.91 0.52
C GLY A 20 21.01 -6.16 1.33
N PHE A 21 19.94 -6.83 1.77
CA PHE A 21 18.84 -6.27 2.57
C PHE A 21 19.29 -5.34 3.71
N GLU A 22 20.39 -5.69 4.38
CA GLU A 22 20.96 -4.91 5.47
C GLU A 22 21.33 -3.49 5.05
N SER A 23 21.59 -3.23 3.76
CA SER A 23 21.84 -1.87 3.27
C SER A 23 20.63 -0.97 3.30
N TRP A 24 19.40 -1.49 3.43
CA TRP A 24 18.20 -0.66 3.71
C TRP A 24 18.16 -0.09 5.12
N VAL A 25 18.94 -0.68 6.02
CA VAL A 25 19.07 -0.25 7.42
C VAL A 25 20.31 0.63 7.60
N GLN A 26 21.01 0.97 6.51
CA GLN A 26 22.18 1.84 6.58
C GLN A 26 21.77 3.27 6.94
N GLU A 27 22.57 3.85 7.82
CA GLU A 27 22.48 5.24 8.25
C GLU A 27 23.73 5.96 7.71
N PRO A 28 23.63 7.25 7.34
CA PRO A 28 22.43 8.09 7.27
C PRO A 28 21.62 7.89 5.98
N LEU A 29 20.47 8.57 5.85
CA LEU A 29 19.77 8.76 4.58
C LEU A 29 20.64 9.52 3.57
N ALA A 30 20.24 9.57 2.29
CA ALA A 30 20.99 10.26 1.25
C ALA A 30 21.20 11.78 1.50
N ASP A 31 20.37 12.42 2.33
CA ASP A 31 20.53 13.82 2.76
C ASP A 31 21.43 13.98 4.01
N GLY A 32 21.98 12.89 4.54
CA GLY A 32 22.79 12.87 5.75
C GLY A 32 22.00 12.82 7.07
N SER A 33 20.66 12.81 7.01
CA SER A 33 19.82 12.72 8.21
C SER A 33 19.82 11.31 8.82
N PRO A 34 19.65 11.18 10.16
CA PRO A 34 19.57 9.88 10.80
C PRO A 34 18.28 9.14 10.40
N VAL A 35 18.33 7.81 10.39
CA VAL A 35 17.15 6.99 10.14
C VAL A 35 16.41 6.74 11.44
N ASP A 36 15.17 7.25 11.55
CA ASP A 36 14.37 7.06 12.77
C ASP A 36 13.45 5.82 12.69
N VAL A 37 13.02 5.43 11.49
CA VAL A 37 12.13 4.28 11.23
C VAL A 37 12.48 3.64 9.88
N VAL A 38 12.48 2.31 9.83
CA VAL A 38 12.45 1.53 8.59
C VAL A 38 11.23 0.62 8.62
N PHE A 39 10.39 0.69 7.58
CA PHE A 39 9.25 -0.19 7.40
C PHE A 39 9.36 -0.93 6.08
N ALA A 40 9.21 -2.26 6.12
CA ALA A 40 9.29 -3.10 4.94
C ALA A 40 8.12 -4.08 4.87
N THR A 41 7.47 -4.10 3.70
CA THR A 41 6.43 -5.06 3.35
C THR A 41 6.99 -6.13 2.41
N LEU A 42 6.90 -7.38 2.86
CA LEU A 42 7.37 -8.54 2.13
C LEU A 42 6.17 -9.42 1.81
N SER A 43 5.58 -9.19 0.64
CA SER A 43 4.49 -10.02 0.11
C SER A 43 5.03 -11.30 -0.50
N GLU A 44 4.22 -12.34 -0.46
CA GLU A 44 4.44 -13.65 -1.09
C GLU A 44 5.75 -14.36 -0.75
N THR A 45 6.44 -13.95 0.32
CA THR A 45 7.74 -14.49 0.68
C THR A 45 7.65 -15.69 1.63
N ARG A 46 8.61 -16.61 1.53
CA ARG A 46 8.84 -17.71 2.50
C ARG A 46 9.85 -17.36 3.60
N LEU A 47 10.44 -16.16 3.55
CA LEU A 47 11.49 -15.73 4.47
C LEU A 47 11.10 -15.85 5.94
N GLN A 48 12.04 -16.34 6.76
CA GLN A 48 11.89 -16.41 8.20
C GLN A 48 12.49 -15.16 8.86
N LEU A 49 11.64 -14.20 9.23
CA LEU A 49 12.09 -12.96 9.89
C LEU A 49 12.48 -13.15 11.37
N GLY A 50 11.97 -14.21 12.00
CA GLY A 50 12.17 -14.46 13.44
C GLY A 50 13.63 -14.59 13.87
N PRO A 51 14.44 -15.47 13.22
CA PRO A 51 15.87 -15.58 13.48
C PRO A 51 16.60 -14.25 13.26
N TRP A 52 16.41 -13.62 12.09
CA TRP A 52 17.08 -12.35 11.77
C TRP A 52 16.75 -11.23 12.78
N VAL A 53 15.49 -11.07 13.19
CA VAL A 53 15.10 -10.05 14.19
C VAL A 53 15.72 -10.36 15.57
N ARG A 54 15.95 -11.63 15.90
CA ARG A 54 16.63 -12.02 17.14
C ARG A 54 18.11 -11.62 17.07
N ASP A 55 18.76 -11.92 15.96
CA ASP A 55 20.18 -11.63 15.74
C ASP A 55 20.41 -10.12 15.70
N TYR A 56 19.57 -9.38 14.97
CA TYR A 56 19.61 -7.90 14.91
C TYR A 56 19.54 -7.26 16.31
N ARG A 57 18.72 -7.79 17.23
CA ARG A 57 18.62 -7.26 18.59
C ARG A 57 19.89 -7.44 19.42
N THR A 58 20.77 -8.37 19.04
CA THR A 58 22.07 -8.54 19.71
C THR A 58 23.13 -7.59 19.19
N GLN A 59 22.95 -7.05 17.98
CA GLN A 59 23.88 -6.15 17.30
C GLN A 59 23.07 -5.09 16.52
N PRO A 60 22.35 -4.19 17.21
CA PRO A 60 21.53 -3.18 16.55
C PRO A 60 22.41 -2.18 15.79
N SER A 61 21.85 -1.52 14.78
CA SER A 61 22.49 -0.33 14.20
C SER A 61 22.49 0.82 15.22
N HIS A 62 23.18 1.91 14.90
CA HIS A 62 23.40 2.99 15.84
C HIS A 62 22.09 3.70 16.25
N THR A 63 21.19 4.06 15.32
CA THR A 63 19.93 4.74 15.69
C THR A 63 18.73 3.81 15.83
N LEU A 64 18.68 2.70 15.08
CA LEU A 64 17.55 1.76 15.06
C LEU A 64 17.75 0.60 16.05
N ASP A 65 17.43 0.82 17.32
CA ASP A 65 17.68 -0.17 18.40
C ASP A 65 16.52 -1.13 18.66
N VAL A 66 15.40 -1.01 17.93
CA VAL A 66 14.24 -1.89 18.08
C VAL A 66 13.84 -2.48 16.74
N ALA A 67 13.76 -3.80 16.66
CA ALA A 67 13.19 -4.53 15.52
C ALA A 67 11.96 -5.36 15.94
N THR A 68 10.91 -5.33 15.14
CA THR A 68 9.70 -6.15 15.27
C THR A 68 9.18 -6.59 13.91
N TYR A 69 8.41 -7.67 13.87
CA TYR A 69 7.84 -8.17 12.63
C TYR A 69 6.45 -8.75 12.86
N GLN A 70 5.65 -8.83 11.80
CA GLN A 70 4.37 -9.54 11.78
C GLN A 70 4.31 -10.50 10.59
N ASN A 71 3.37 -11.44 10.67
CA ASN A 71 3.17 -12.50 9.70
C ASN A 71 1.68 -12.84 9.64
N SER A 72 1.04 -12.69 8.47
CA SER A 72 -0.41 -12.88 8.32
C SER A 72 -0.89 -14.24 8.74
N LEU A 73 -0.13 -15.30 8.45
CA LEU A 73 -0.53 -16.67 8.78
C LEU A 73 -0.66 -16.85 10.30
N LYS A 74 0.35 -16.39 11.06
CA LYS A 74 0.33 -16.49 12.52
C LYS A 74 -0.77 -15.66 13.17
N GLU A 75 -1.11 -14.52 12.59
CA GLU A 75 -2.20 -13.67 13.11
C GLU A 75 -3.59 -14.22 12.75
N ALA A 76 -3.70 -14.93 11.62
CA ALA A 76 -4.89 -15.70 11.28
C ALA A 76 -5.13 -16.86 12.25
N ASP A 77 -4.10 -17.63 12.58
CA ASP A 77 -4.22 -18.80 13.47
C ASP A 77 -4.73 -18.43 14.86
N LYS A 78 -4.31 -17.28 15.40
CA LYS A 78 -4.74 -16.81 16.73
C LYS A 78 -6.24 -16.48 16.81
N LYS A 79 -6.88 -16.17 15.69
CA LYS A 79 -8.31 -15.76 15.66
C LYS A 79 -9.26 -16.94 15.43
N ASN A 80 -8.74 -18.08 14.98
CA ASN A 80 -9.53 -19.23 14.58
C ASN A 80 -9.47 -20.33 15.65
N GLU A 81 -10.33 -20.26 16.68
CA GLU A 81 -10.44 -21.32 17.71
C GLU A 81 -11.26 -22.54 17.25
N LEU A 82 -11.84 -22.52 16.05
CA LEU A 82 -12.69 -23.60 15.56
C LEU A 82 -11.83 -24.74 14.96
N PRO A 83 -12.05 -26.01 15.37
CA PRO A 83 -11.19 -27.13 14.93
C PRO A 83 -11.15 -27.39 13.43
N TRP A 84 -12.19 -27.02 12.68
CA TRP A 84 -12.31 -27.30 11.24
C TRP A 84 -11.59 -26.26 10.37
N THR A 85 -11.35 -25.04 10.86
CA THR A 85 -10.57 -24.03 10.12
C THR A 85 -9.11 -24.42 10.02
N SER A 86 -8.56 -25.10 11.03
CA SER A 86 -7.20 -25.65 11.02
C SER A 86 -6.92 -26.57 9.82
N ILE A 87 -7.90 -27.34 9.37
CA ILE A 87 -7.74 -28.26 8.21
C ILE A 87 -7.66 -27.46 6.90
N LEU A 88 -8.50 -26.44 6.75
CA LEU A 88 -8.47 -25.52 5.59
C LEU A 88 -7.19 -24.67 5.60
N ASP A 89 -6.77 -24.20 6.77
CA ASP A 89 -5.56 -23.40 6.96
C ASP A 89 -4.30 -24.24 6.63
N GLY A 90 -4.26 -25.53 6.99
CA GLY A 90 -3.15 -26.43 6.64
C GLY A 90 -3.04 -26.76 5.13
N MET A 91 -4.15 -26.76 4.40
CA MET A 91 -4.13 -26.84 2.93
C MET A 91 -3.68 -25.51 2.29
N ALA A 92 -4.10 -24.40 2.88
CA ALA A 92 -3.70 -23.06 2.46
C ALA A 92 -2.18 -22.82 2.68
N GLU A 93 -1.60 -23.31 3.77
CA GLU A 93 -0.17 -23.15 4.11
C GLU A 93 0.78 -23.73 3.05
N LYS A 94 0.43 -24.86 2.43
CA LYS A 94 1.25 -25.50 1.38
C LYS A 94 1.23 -24.77 0.04
N TYR A 95 0.22 -23.94 -0.20
CA TYR A 95 0.01 -23.22 -1.47
C TYR A 95 0.32 -21.72 -1.38
N ASN A 96 0.58 -21.17 -0.19
CA ASN A 96 0.45 -19.72 0.00
C ASN A 96 1.74 -18.94 0.21
N GLY A 97 1.94 -17.97 -0.69
CA GLY A 97 2.63 -16.73 -0.37
C GLY A 97 2.04 -16.09 0.89
N ASN A 98 2.88 -15.35 1.62
CA ASN A 98 2.54 -14.82 2.94
C ASN A 98 2.89 -13.33 2.97
N LEU A 99 2.03 -12.51 3.55
CA LEU A 99 2.35 -11.13 3.84
C LEU A 99 3.13 -11.07 5.16
N LYS A 100 4.29 -10.43 5.13
CA LYS A 100 5.08 -10.14 6.31
C LYS A 100 5.43 -8.67 6.35
N THR A 101 5.48 -8.11 7.54
CA THR A 101 5.97 -6.75 7.76
C THR A 101 7.14 -6.79 8.72
N LEU A 102 8.10 -5.90 8.49
CA LEU A 102 9.25 -5.68 9.34
C LEU A 102 9.31 -4.19 9.66
N LEU A 103 9.43 -3.86 10.95
CA LEU A 103 9.46 -2.51 11.46
C LEU A 103 10.67 -2.37 12.39
N LEU A 104 11.59 -1.48 12.01
CA LEU A 104 12.71 -1.06 12.84
C LEU A 104 12.52 0.40 13.21
N PHE A 105 12.86 0.78 14.43
CA PHE A 105 12.73 2.18 14.86
C PHE A 105 13.67 2.53 16.01
N SER A 106 13.95 3.83 16.15
CA SER A 106 14.69 4.36 17.28
C SER A 106 13.81 4.51 18.52
N ARG A 107 14.16 3.82 19.61
CA ARG A 107 13.50 3.95 20.92
C ARG A 107 13.69 5.31 21.55
N SER A 108 14.70 6.07 21.12
CA SER A 108 14.92 7.44 21.56
C SER A 108 13.82 8.37 21.06
N ARG A 109 13.25 8.09 19.88
CA ARG A 109 12.19 8.87 19.23
C ARG A 109 10.81 8.27 19.43
N PHE A 110 10.71 6.95 19.43
CA PHE A 110 9.44 6.23 19.42
C PHE A 110 9.33 5.24 20.57
N ARG A 111 8.10 4.85 20.86
CA ARG A 111 7.78 3.66 21.65
C ARG A 111 6.69 2.87 20.94
N ARG A 112 6.64 1.57 21.19
CA ARG A 112 5.46 0.79 20.77
C ARG A 112 4.25 1.33 21.51
N ASP A 113 3.13 1.39 20.81
CA ASP A 113 1.86 1.64 21.44
C ASP A 113 1.40 0.37 22.18
N PRO A 114 1.37 0.37 23.53
CA PRO A 114 0.98 -0.80 24.31
C PRO A 114 -0.52 -1.10 24.24
N ASP A 115 -1.33 -0.08 23.96
CA ASP A 115 -2.79 -0.14 24.01
C ASP A 115 -3.39 -0.48 22.64
N SER A 116 -2.61 -0.29 21.57
CA SER A 116 -3.02 -0.68 20.22
C SER A 116 -3.19 -2.19 20.03
N LEU A 117 -4.35 -2.56 19.53
CA LEU A 117 -4.50 -3.85 18.89
C LEU A 117 -3.68 -3.88 17.59
N PRO A 118 -3.07 -5.01 17.22
CA PRO A 118 -2.47 -5.14 15.90
C PRO A 118 -3.52 -4.86 14.82
N LEU A 119 -3.19 -3.97 13.87
CA LEU A 119 -4.00 -3.83 12.69
C LEU A 119 -3.86 -5.13 11.89
N PHE A 120 -4.96 -5.84 11.67
CA PHE A 120 -4.98 -7.04 10.83
C PHE A 120 -6.36 -7.22 10.23
N GLY A 121 -6.41 -7.35 8.91
CA GLY A 121 -7.62 -7.66 8.17
C GLY A 121 -7.33 -8.50 6.94
N ARG A 122 -8.25 -9.38 6.59
CA ARG A 122 -8.24 -10.12 5.32
C ARG A 122 -8.97 -9.30 4.27
N LEU A 123 -8.51 -9.40 3.03
CA LEU A 123 -9.14 -8.80 1.86
C LEU A 123 -9.63 -9.96 0.98
N PRO A 124 -10.91 -10.34 1.08
CA PRO A 124 -11.42 -11.48 0.33
C PRO A 124 -11.36 -11.20 -1.18
N ASP A 125 -10.81 -12.15 -1.94
CA ASP A 125 -10.61 -12.02 -3.39
C ASP A 125 -11.66 -12.83 -4.18
N LYS A 126 -12.24 -13.88 -3.59
CA LYS A 126 -13.28 -14.70 -4.23
C LYS A 126 -14.32 -15.20 -3.22
N ARG A 127 -15.55 -15.32 -3.71
CA ARG A 127 -16.62 -16.02 -3.01
C ARG A 127 -16.89 -17.36 -3.67
N VAL A 128 -17.13 -18.38 -2.86
CA VAL A 128 -17.59 -19.68 -3.33
C VAL A 128 -18.86 -20.02 -2.55
N ALA A 129 -19.97 -20.21 -3.27
CA ALA A 129 -21.30 -20.43 -2.70
C ALA A 129 -21.72 -19.34 -1.68
N GLY A 130 -21.43 -18.07 -1.98
CA GLY A 130 -21.75 -16.93 -1.11
C GLY A 130 -20.81 -16.73 0.08
N LEU A 131 -19.92 -17.69 0.36
CA LEU A 131 -18.94 -17.59 1.44
C LEU A 131 -17.65 -16.93 0.92
N ALA A 132 -17.20 -15.88 1.62
CA ALA A 132 -15.91 -15.27 1.37
C ALA A 132 -14.80 -16.26 1.77
N LEU A 133 -13.99 -16.70 0.81
CA LEU A 133 -12.87 -17.57 1.13
C LEU A 133 -11.72 -16.72 1.67
N PRO A 134 -11.24 -16.98 2.91
CA PRO A 134 -10.12 -16.24 3.44
C PRO A 134 -8.88 -16.51 2.59
N ASN A 135 -8.36 -15.46 1.96
CA ASN A 135 -7.10 -15.53 1.26
C ASN A 135 -6.02 -14.89 2.15
N PRO A 136 -5.25 -15.66 2.94
CA PRO A 136 -4.23 -15.08 3.79
C PRO A 136 -3.13 -14.37 2.99
N LYS A 137 -3.02 -14.60 1.67
CA LYS A 137 -2.18 -13.78 0.78
C LYS A 137 -2.70 -12.36 0.75
N LYS A 138 -4.01 -12.16 0.62
CA LYS A 138 -4.64 -10.87 0.40
C LYS A 138 -5.14 -10.34 1.73
N ALA A 139 -4.30 -9.52 2.35
CA ALA A 139 -4.48 -9.05 3.70
C ALA A 139 -3.78 -7.70 3.86
N PHE A 140 -4.02 -7.07 5.00
CA PHE A 140 -3.18 -6.01 5.51
C PHE A 140 -2.87 -6.28 6.98
N MET A 141 -1.67 -5.88 7.41
CA MET A 141 -1.30 -5.96 8.81
C MET A 141 -0.33 -4.86 9.21
N GLY A 142 -0.39 -4.45 10.46
CA GLY A 142 0.43 -3.36 10.92
C GLY A 142 0.59 -3.27 12.44
N ARG A 143 1.50 -2.38 12.83
CA ARG A 143 1.76 -1.98 14.21
C ARG A 143 1.79 -0.47 14.28
N SER A 144 1.43 0.06 15.44
CA SER A 144 1.56 1.47 15.72
C SER A 144 2.71 1.79 16.67
N LEU A 145 3.25 2.99 16.47
CA LEU A 145 4.27 3.64 17.27
C LEU A 145 3.72 4.97 17.79
N LEU A 146 4.11 5.32 19.01
CA LEU A 146 3.88 6.65 19.56
C LEU A 146 5.19 7.43 19.51
N SER A 147 5.14 8.65 18.98
CA SER A 147 6.26 9.58 19.11
C SER A 147 6.42 9.98 20.59
N ARG A 148 7.69 10.12 21.03
CA ARG A 148 8.01 10.52 22.41
C ARG A 148 7.97 12.03 22.62
N HIS A 149 8.17 12.79 21.54
CA HIS A 149 8.30 14.25 21.60
C HIS A 149 7.02 14.96 21.17
N GLN A 150 6.15 14.26 20.45
CA GLN A 150 4.90 14.77 19.92
C GLN A 150 3.84 13.74 20.23
N GLU A 151 2.62 14.18 20.55
CA GLU A 151 1.46 13.28 20.71
C GLU A 151 0.97 12.81 19.32
N LEU A 152 1.89 12.23 18.53
CA LEU A 152 1.61 11.65 17.22
C LEU A 152 1.63 10.14 17.29
N HIS A 153 0.67 9.56 16.60
CA HIS A 153 0.51 8.13 16.45
C HIS A 153 0.82 7.73 15.02
N PHE A 154 1.72 6.79 14.82
CA PHE A 154 2.11 6.31 13.50
C PHE A 154 1.70 4.86 13.39
N CYS A 155 0.71 4.54 12.56
CA CYS A 155 0.32 3.18 12.25
C CYS A 155 0.97 2.75 10.93
N PHE A 156 1.91 1.81 10.98
CA PHE A 156 2.56 1.27 9.79
C PHE A 156 1.89 -0.04 9.40
N ALA A 157 1.36 -0.09 8.19
CA ALA A 157 0.62 -1.22 7.66
C ALA A 157 1.18 -1.67 6.32
N GLY A 158 1.46 -2.96 6.20
CA GLY A 158 1.78 -3.61 4.94
C GLY A 158 0.51 -4.21 4.38
N ALA A 159 0.35 -4.19 3.07
CA ALA A 159 -0.83 -4.76 2.41
C ALA A 159 -0.47 -5.56 1.17
N HIS A 160 -1.35 -6.51 0.87
CA HIS A 160 -1.37 -7.20 -0.39
C HIS A 160 -2.82 -7.17 -0.93
N PHE A 161 -3.14 -6.28 -1.85
CA PHE A 161 -4.52 -5.98 -2.27
C PHE A 161 -5.04 -7.02 -3.26
N PRO A 162 -6.35 -7.36 -3.21
CA PRO A 162 -6.97 -8.21 -4.21
C PRO A 162 -7.00 -7.46 -5.54
N ILE A 163 -6.56 -8.14 -6.61
CA ILE A 163 -6.53 -7.54 -7.95
C ILE A 163 -7.63 -8.08 -8.85
N SER A 164 -8.25 -9.22 -8.50
CA SER A 164 -9.10 -9.93 -9.44
C SER A 164 -10.32 -9.10 -9.86
N ASP A 165 -10.94 -8.37 -8.93
CA ASP A 165 -12.07 -7.49 -9.22
C ASP A 165 -11.67 -6.27 -10.05
N ILE A 166 -10.57 -5.60 -9.70
CA ILE A 166 -10.06 -4.47 -10.50
C ILE A 166 -9.67 -4.95 -11.91
N ALA A 167 -9.04 -6.12 -12.02
CA ALA A 167 -8.72 -6.72 -13.31
C ALA A 167 -9.98 -7.02 -14.13
N ALA A 168 -11.04 -7.54 -13.50
CA ALA A 168 -12.32 -7.76 -14.16
C ALA A 168 -12.96 -6.44 -14.64
N ALA A 169 -12.92 -5.40 -13.81
CA ALA A 169 -13.41 -4.07 -14.16
C ALA A 169 -12.69 -3.48 -15.38
N LEU A 170 -11.37 -3.67 -15.50
CA LEU A 170 -10.58 -3.18 -16.63
C LEU A 170 -10.82 -3.95 -17.94
N GLU A 171 -11.39 -5.14 -17.85
CA GLU A 171 -11.63 -6.01 -19.00
C GLU A 171 -13.07 -5.99 -19.50
N ASP A 172 -13.99 -5.45 -18.71
CA ASP A 172 -15.39 -5.35 -19.09
C ASP A 172 -15.63 -4.16 -20.03
N ALA A 173 -15.47 -4.39 -21.32
CA ALA A 173 -15.67 -3.37 -22.36
C ALA A 173 -17.08 -2.74 -22.42
N LYS A 174 -18.05 -3.23 -21.63
CA LYS A 174 -19.42 -2.70 -21.58
C LYS A 174 -19.62 -1.63 -20.52
N LYS A 175 -18.68 -1.46 -19.59
CA LYS A 175 -18.80 -0.55 -18.45
C LYS A 175 -17.81 0.61 -18.56
N ASP A 176 -17.98 1.60 -17.69
CA ASP A 176 -16.92 2.55 -17.42
C ASP A 176 -15.84 1.85 -16.58
N ASN A 177 -14.77 1.41 -17.26
CA ASN A 177 -13.66 0.69 -16.63
C ASN A 177 -13.01 1.48 -15.48
N LEU A 178 -12.99 2.81 -15.56
CA LEU A 178 -12.37 3.65 -14.55
C LEU A 178 -13.25 3.75 -13.31
N GLU A 179 -14.53 4.08 -13.49
CA GLU A 179 -15.45 4.29 -12.38
C GLU A 179 -15.58 3.03 -11.51
N GLU A 180 -15.75 1.86 -12.13
CA GLU A 180 -15.83 0.58 -11.41
C GLU A 180 -14.52 0.29 -10.66
N ALA A 181 -13.36 0.49 -11.31
CA ALA A 181 -12.06 0.28 -10.68
C ALA A 181 -11.82 1.24 -9.49
N LYS A 182 -12.28 2.50 -9.60
CA LYS A 182 -12.24 3.48 -8.50
C LYS A 182 -13.06 3.00 -7.32
N PHE A 183 -14.29 2.52 -7.53
CA PHE A 183 -15.13 2.02 -6.45
C PHE A 183 -14.54 0.81 -5.74
N LEU A 184 -13.96 -0.14 -6.48
CA LEU A 184 -13.31 -1.31 -5.91
C LEU A 184 -12.08 -0.93 -5.06
N MET A 185 -11.27 0.00 -5.55
CA MET A 185 -10.13 0.54 -4.79
C MET A 185 -10.59 1.28 -3.53
N ALA A 186 -11.60 2.15 -3.65
CA ALA A 186 -12.16 2.91 -2.53
C ALA A 186 -12.78 2.00 -1.44
N ARG A 187 -13.52 0.95 -1.84
CA ARG A 187 -14.00 -0.09 -0.91
C ARG A 187 -12.84 -0.72 -0.16
N THR A 188 -11.76 -1.05 -0.84
CA THR A 188 -10.58 -1.66 -0.21
C THR A 188 -9.91 -0.71 0.80
N LEU A 189 -9.71 0.56 0.45
CA LEU A 189 -9.17 1.57 1.37
C LEU A 189 -10.09 1.81 2.58
N ARG A 190 -11.41 1.81 2.36
CA ARG A 190 -12.41 1.88 3.43
C ARG A 190 -12.29 0.70 4.39
N LYS A 191 -12.13 -0.53 3.90
CA LYS A 191 -11.95 -1.72 4.76
C LYS A 191 -10.75 -1.57 5.68
N VAL A 192 -9.62 -1.07 5.16
CA VAL A 192 -8.42 -0.76 5.96
C VAL A 192 -8.76 0.27 7.04
N LEU A 193 -9.39 1.39 6.65
CA LEU A 193 -9.69 2.48 7.57
C LEU A 193 -10.69 2.07 8.66
N ARG A 194 -11.75 1.34 8.32
CA ARG A 194 -12.74 0.81 9.28
C ARG A 194 -12.11 -0.14 10.28
N LYS A 195 -11.21 -1.02 9.83
CA LYS A 195 -10.50 -1.94 10.74
C LYS A 195 -9.54 -1.19 11.65
N ALA A 196 -8.85 -0.15 11.16
CA ALA A 196 -8.02 0.70 11.99
C ALA A 196 -8.84 1.49 13.03
N HIS A 197 -9.97 2.06 12.61
CA HIS A 197 -10.91 2.75 13.51
C HIS A 197 -11.44 1.82 14.61
N ARG A 198 -11.93 0.63 14.24
CA ARG A 198 -12.43 -0.37 15.20
C ARG A 198 -11.34 -0.85 16.17
N ALA A 199 -10.09 -0.90 15.72
CA ALA A 199 -8.95 -1.23 16.56
C ALA A 199 -8.50 -0.07 17.48
N GLY A 200 -9.21 1.07 17.48
CA GLY A 200 -8.87 2.23 18.29
C GLY A 200 -7.58 2.92 17.86
N LEU A 201 -7.17 2.76 16.59
CA LEU A 201 -5.89 3.26 16.09
C LEU A 201 -5.97 4.66 15.50
N LEU A 202 -7.18 5.17 15.27
CA LEU A 202 -7.37 6.44 14.56
C LEU A 202 -7.88 7.51 15.53
N ASP A 203 -7.10 8.58 15.64
CA ASP A 203 -7.46 9.82 16.32
C ASP A 203 -6.95 11.05 15.52
N ASP A 204 -7.11 12.25 16.07
CA ASP A 204 -6.69 13.52 15.46
C ASP A 204 -5.15 13.64 15.25
N GLY A 205 -4.37 12.80 15.92
CA GLY A 205 -2.91 12.72 15.88
C GLY A 205 -2.36 11.51 15.11
N THR A 206 -3.22 10.69 14.49
CA THR A 206 -2.79 9.47 13.78
C THR A 206 -2.38 9.73 12.33
N LEU A 207 -1.24 9.17 11.92
CA LEU A 207 -0.89 8.89 10.54
C LEU A 207 -0.97 7.38 10.30
N LEU A 208 -1.82 6.95 9.39
CA LEU A 208 -1.84 5.57 8.90
C LEU A 208 -1.04 5.48 7.60
N ILE A 209 0.12 4.86 7.68
CA ILE A 209 1.06 4.67 6.58
C ILE A 209 0.88 3.26 6.03
N LEU A 210 0.42 3.16 4.79
CA LEU A 210 0.09 1.92 4.11
C LEU A 210 1.04 1.68 2.94
N GLN A 211 1.75 0.55 2.93
CA GLN A 211 2.68 0.16 1.87
C GLN A 211 2.29 -1.21 1.32
N GLY A 212 2.46 -1.45 0.01
CA GLY A 212 2.35 -2.80 -0.56
C GLY A 212 1.99 -2.79 -2.04
N ASP A 213 1.50 -3.92 -2.55
CA ASP A 213 0.91 -4.00 -3.89
C ASP A 213 -0.48 -3.36 -3.87
N LEU A 214 -0.53 -2.04 -3.75
CA LEU A 214 -1.79 -1.31 -3.77
C LEU A 214 -2.53 -1.48 -5.11
N ASN A 215 -1.89 -2.13 -6.09
CA ASN A 215 -2.52 -2.64 -7.29
C ASN A 215 -3.16 -1.51 -8.10
N SER A 216 -2.52 -0.34 -8.08
CA SER A 216 -2.89 0.72 -9.00
C SER A 216 -2.71 0.23 -10.43
N ARG A 217 -3.70 0.52 -11.27
CA ARG A 217 -3.73 0.11 -12.67
C ARG A 217 -3.93 1.32 -13.55
N THR A 218 -3.42 1.21 -14.76
CA THR A 218 -3.59 2.22 -15.80
C THR A 218 -4.85 1.93 -16.60
N VAL A 219 -5.71 2.93 -16.74
CA VAL A 219 -6.81 2.95 -17.69
C VAL A 219 -6.34 3.64 -18.97
N LEU A 220 -6.48 2.96 -20.10
CA LEU A 220 -6.28 3.54 -21.43
C LEU A 220 -7.66 3.80 -22.06
N PRO A 221 -8.30 4.96 -21.79
CA PRO A 221 -9.63 5.25 -22.35
C PRO A 221 -9.55 5.37 -23.87
N SER A 222 -10.67 5.28 -24.59
CA SER A 222 -10.69 5.41 -26.07
C SER A 222 -10.34 6.82 -26.55
N ALA A 223 -10.65 7.83 -25.73
CA ALA A 223 -10.29 9.22 -25.94
C ALA A 223 -9.74 9.83 -24.65
N GLY A 224 -8.81 10.77 -24.78
CA GLY A 224 -8.20 11.46 -23.65
C GLY A 224 -6.85 10.91 -23.23
N HIS A 225 -6.43 11.30 -22.03
CA HIS A 225 -5.18 10.89 -21.43
C HIS A 225 -5.37 9.59 -20.64
N GLN A 226 -4.23 8.99 -20.31
CA GLN A 226 -4.11 7.78 -19.53
C GLN A 226 -4.39 8.12 -18.08
N LEU A 227 -5.08 7.23 -17.38
CA LEU A 227 -5.53 7.49 -16.02
C LEU A 227 -4.99 6.43 -15.08
N ASP A 228 -4.50 6.83 -13.92
CA ASP A 228 -4.06 5.91 -12.88
C ASP A 228 -5.17 5.78 -11.84
N VAL A 229 -5.74 4.57 -11.70
CA VAL A 229 -6.93 4.33 -10.87
C VAL A 229 -6.74 4.85 -9.45
N LEU A 230 -5.59 4.58 -8.82
CA LEU A 230 -5.35 5.05 -7.45
C LEU A 230 -5.30 6.58 -7.38
N SER A 231 -4.59 7.23 -8.29
CA SER A 231 -4.50 8.70 -8.32
C SER A 231 -5.87 9.35 -8.53
N GLU A 232 -6.71 8.77 -9.39
CA GLU A 232 -8.10 9.19 -9.58
C GLU A 232 -8.96 9.00 -8.33
N VAL A 233 -8.72 7.96 -7.52
CA VAL A 233 -9.38 7.79 -6.21
C VAL A 233 -8.91 8.83 -5.19
N LEU A 234 -7.62 9.16 -5.16
CA LEU A 234 -7.06 10.15 -4.24
C LEU A 234 -7.50 11.59 -4.58
N ALA A 235 -7.67 11.89 -5.87
CA ALA A 235 -8.14 13.19 -6.35
C ALA A 235 -9.65 13.40 -6.13
N ASP A 236 -10.45 12.34 -6.11
CA ASP A 236 -11.91 12.40 -5.99
C ASP A 236 -12.36 12.68 -4.56
N LYS A 237 -12.67 13.94 -4.27
CA LYS A 237 -13.09 14.39 -2.92
C LYS A 237 -14.41 13.77 -2.46
N SER A 238 -15.34 13.50 -3.36
CA SER A 238 -16.60 12.83 -3.00
C SER A 238 -16.35 11.39 -2.59
N LEU A 239 -15.45 10.70 -3.30
CA LEU A 239 -15.05 9.34 -2.98
C LEU A 239 -14.25 9.27 -1.68
N GLN A 240 -13.35 10.23 -1.42
CA GLN A 240 -12.64 10.35 -0.15
C GLN A 240 -13.60 10.55 1.04
N ALA A 241 -14.66 11.34 0.87
CA ALA A 241 -15.71 11.50 1.87
C ALA A 241 -16.51 10.20 2.06
N ALA A 242 -16.90 9.54 0.97
CA ALA A 242 -17.62 8.26 1.02
C ALA A 242 -16.83 7.12 1.68
N ILE A 243 -15.50 7.05 1.45
CA ILE A 243 -14.59 6.13 2.15
C ILE A 243 -14.70 6.29 3.66
N GLN A 244 -14.96 7.50 4.15
CA GLN A 244 -15.01 7.84 5.57
C GLN A 244 -16.42 7.81 6.19
N ALA A 245 -17.46 7.76 5.36
CA ALA A 245 -18.85 7.85 5.79
C ALA A 245 -19.19 6.84 6.91
N GLY A 246 -19.83 7.32 7.99
CA GLY A 246 -20.21 6.50 9.14
C GLY A 246 -19.07 6.12 10.10
N MET A 247 -17.86 6.65 9.92
CA MET A 247 -16.80 6.60 10.94
C MET A 247 -16.73 7.96 11.65
N PRO A 248 -17.24 8.05 12.90
CA PRO A 248 -17.34 9.32 13.59
C PRO A 248 -15.96 9.93 13.85
N PHE A 249 -15.87 11.26 13.80
CA PHE A 249 -14.67 12.06 14.11
C PHE A 249 -13.48 11.93 13.14
N LEU A 250 -13.64 11.23 12.02
CA LEU A 250 -12.61 11.11 10.99
C LEU A 250 -12.81 12.13 9.87
N ASP A 251 -12.38 13.37 10.07
CA ASP A 251 -12.17 14.30 8.96
C ASP A 251 -10.73 14.16 8.46
N GLY A 252 -10.46 13.09 7.71
CA GLY A 252 -9.15 12.80 7.11
C GLY A 252 -9.18 12.74 5.60
N GLU A 253 -8.06 12.36 5.01
CA GLU A 253 -7.98 11.99 3.59
C GLU A 253 -6.82 11.03 3.35
N TRP A 254 -6.99 10.16 2.36
CA TRP A 254 -5.88 9.41 1.78
C TRP A 254 -5.13 10.31 0.81
N PHE A 255 -3.81 10.23 0.84
CA PHE A 255 -2.94 10.88 -0.13
C PHE A 255 -1.66 10.05 -0.32
N GLU A 256 -0.97 10.29 -1.43
CA GLU A 256 0.37 9.77 -1.66
C GLU A 256 1.38 10.90 -1.37
N PRO A 257 2.37 10.67 -0.49
CA PRO A 257 3.40 11.68 -0.21
C PRO A 257 4.24 12.07 -1.43
N SER A 258 4.52 11.13 -2.33
CA SER A 258 5.25 11.40 -3.58
C SER A 258 4.27 11.99 -4.60
N THR A 259 4.30 13.30 -4.77
CA THR A 259 3.36 14.06 -5.63
C THR A 259 3.79 14.10 -7.10
N SER A 260 4.51 13.07 -7.56
CA SER A 260 4.89 12.98 -8.97
C SER A 260 3.66 12.68 -9.84
N ASP A 261 3.70 13.14 -11.09
CA ASP A 261 2.75 12.72 -12.12
C ASP A 261 2.70 11.18 -12.13
N PRO A 262 1.51 10.54 -12.03
CA PRO A 262 1.40 9.09 -12.03
C PRO A 262 2.07 8.40 -13.22
N LEU A 263 2.25 9.09 -14.35
CA LEU A 263 2.96 8.57 -15.52
C LEU A 263 4.49 8.55 -15.33
N GLU A 264 5.02 9.43 -14.49
CA GLU A 264 6.45 9.50 -14.13
C GLU A 264 6.81 8.54 -13.00
N LEU A 265 5.81 7.94 -12.35
CA LEU A 265 6.06 6.86 -11.40
C LEU A 265 6.73 5.68 -12.10
N PRO A 266 7.67 5.01 -11.41
CA PRO A 266 8.32 3.87 -12.00
C PRO A 266 7.37 2.69 -12.11
N VAL A 267 7.46 1.97 -13.22
CA VAL A 267 6.77 0.70 -13.44
C VAL A 267 7.37 -0.31 -12.47
N THR A 268 6.48 -0.94 -11.71
CA THR A 268 6.85 -1.95 -10.70
C THR A 268 6.22 -3.30 -11.00
N TYR A 269 5.26 -3.35 -11.91
CA TYR A 269 4.54 -4.55 -12.29
C TYR A 269 4.81 -5.00 -13.73
N LYS A 270 4.69 -6.32 -13.92
CA LYS A 270 4.80 -7.04 -15.19
C LYS A 270 6.23 -7.17 -15.72
N PHE A 271 7.17 -7.42 -14.83
CA PHE A 271 8.53 -7.76 -15.24
C PHE A 271 8.70 -9.26 -15.52
N SER A 272 9.55 -9.60 -16.48
CA SER A 272 10.16 -10.93 -16.61
C SER A 272 11.13 -11.19 -15.45
N PHE A 273 11.65 -12.40 -15.32
CA PHE A 273 12.69 -12.68 -14.32
C PHE A 273 13.97 -11.89 -14.62
N ASP A 274 14.35 -11.81 -15.89
CA ASP A 274 15.55 -11.11 -16.35
C ASP A 274 15.20 -9.73 -16.92
N VAL A 275 16.10 -8.78 -16.71
CA VAL A 275 16.08 -7.44 -17.32
C VAL A 275 17.32 -7.32 -18.19
N GLY A 276 17.22 -6.68 -19.36
CA GLY A 276 18.35 -6.59 -20.29
C GLY A 276 19.48 -5.73 -19.72
N GLU A 277 20.73 -6.15 -19.99
CA GLU A 277 21.92 -5.42 -19.51
C GLU A 277 21.94 -3.96 -19.97
N THR A 278 21.45 -3.66 -21.18
CA THR A 278 21.39 -2.30 -21.70
C THR A 278 20.55 -1.39 -20.81
N PHE A 279 19.43 -1.90 -20.30
CA PHE A 279 18.58 -1.17 -19.37
C PHE A 279 19.23 -1.04 -18.00
N LEU A 280 19.83 -2.12 -17.48
CA LEU A 280 20.52 -2.11 -16.18
C LEU A 280 21.75 -1.18 -16.14
N LYS A 281 22.39 -0.93 -17.29
CA LYS A 281 23.50 0.03 -17.43
C LYS A 281 23.00 1.48 -17.54
N GLY A 282 21.71 1.68 -17.80
CA GLY A 282 21.10 3.01 -17.79
C GLY A 282 20.74 3.42 -16.37
N ASP A 283 21.03 4.67 -16.00
CA ASP A 283 20.67 5.24 -14.70
C ASP A 283 19.16 5.54 -14.54
N SER A 284 18.30 4.99 -15.41
CA SER A 284 16.88 5.34 -15.49
C SER A 284 15.97 4.19 -15.08
N SER A 285 15.05 4.45 -14.14
CA SER A 285 13.91 3.58 -13.92
C SER A 285 12.94 3.64 -15.11
N LEU A 286 12.29 2.52 -15.42
CA LEU A 286 11.27 2.47 -16.46
C LEU A 286 10.00 3.15 -15.95
N THR A 287 9.58 4.25 -16.56
CA THR A 287 8.31 4.92 -16.23
C THR A 287 7.20 4.54 -17.20
N LEU A 288 5.94 4.68 -16.77
CA LEU A 288 4.79 4.43 -17.64
C LEU A 288 4.79 5.40 -18.84
N LYS A 289 5.17 6.66 -18.61
CA LYS A 289 5.39 7.65 -19.67
C LYS A 289 6.39 7.16 -20.71
N SER A 290 7.52 6.58 -20.28
CA SER A 290 8.52 6.03 -21.21
C SER A 290 7.98 4.92 -22.11
N VAL A 291 7.09 4.06 -21.56
CA VAL A 291 6.40 3.01 -22.32
C VAL A 291 5.46 3.62 -23.35
N LEU A 292 4.65 4.59 -22.93
CA LEU A 292 3.65 5.25 -23.78
C LEU A 292 4.29 6.11 -24.88
N ASP A 293 5.32 6.88 -24.55
CA ASP A 293 6.05 7.72 -25.50
C ASP A 293 6.70 6.85 -26.59
N ALA A 294 7.28 5.70 -26.21
CA ALA A 294 7.85 4.76 -27.17
C ALA A 294 6.80 4.11 -28.07
N ALA A 295 5.56 3.95 -27.59
CA ALA A 295 4.46 3.35 -28.33
C ALA A 295 3.71 4.36 -29.21
N SER A 296 3.77 5.66 -28.88
CA SER A 296 3.02 6.75 -29.53
C SER A 296 3.40 7.00 -30.99
N ALA A 297 4.49 6.40 -31.47
CA ALA A 297 4.86 6.38 -32.89
C ALA A 297 3.84 5.66 -33.79
N VAL A 298 2.87 4.94 -33.22
CA VAL A 298 1.82 4.23 -33.97
C VAL A 298 0.47 4.91 -33.75
N GLU A 299 -0.09 5.49 -34.81
CA GLU A 299 -1.45 6.03 -34.79
C GLU A 299 -2.47 4.91 -34.59
N LEU A 300 -2.96 4.77 -33.37
CA LEU A 300 -4.07 3.87 -33.06
C LEU A 300 -5.38 4.50 -33.53
N SER A 301 -6.21 3.73 -34.24
CA SER A 301 -7.56 4.16 -34.59
C SER A 301 -8.34 4.54 -33.31
N PRO A 302 -8.97 5.73 -33.25
CA PRO A 302 -9.71 6.17 -32.07
C PRO A 302 -10.97 5.33 -31.78
N LYS A 303 -11.33 4.40 -32.68
CA LYS A 303 -12.50 3.52 -32.54
C LYS A 303 -12.18 2.13 -31.98
N SER A 304 -10.91 1.81 -31.68
CA SER A 304 -10.59 0.52 -31.10
C SER A 304 -11.14 0.42 -29.66
N PRO A 305 -11.74 -0.73 -29.27
CA PRO A 305 -12.05 -1.05 -27.89
C PRO A 305 -10.86 -0.80 -26.96
N SER A 306 -11.12 -0.38 -25.72
CA SER A 306 -10.07 -0.11 -24.72
C SER A 306 -9.12 -1.30 -24.55
N SER A 307 -9.65 -2.53 -24.53
CA SER A 307 -8.86 -3.77 -24.44
C SER A 307 -7.85 -3.93 -25.57
N GLU A 308 -8.20 -3.53 -26.80
CA GLU A 308 -7.31 -3.57 -27.96
C GLU A 308 -6.21 -2.51 -27.85
N ARG A 309 -6.47 -1.36 -27.21
CA ARG A 309 -5.46 -0.31 -27.03
C ARG A 309 -4.29 -0.81 -26.19
N TYR A 310 -4.54 -1.46 -25.07
CA TYR A 310 -3.48 -2.03 -24.23
C TYR A 310 -2.57 -2.99 -25.02
N HIS A 311 -3.19 -3.89 -25.78
CA HIS A 311 -2.48 -4.86 -26.61
C HIS A 311 -1.69 -4.16 -27.72
N ALA A 312 -2.35 -3.26 -28.45
CA ALA A 312 -1.74 -2.53 -29.56
C ALA A 312 -0.59 -1.61 -29.12
N THR A 313 -0.69 -1.00 -27.94
CA THR A 313 0.40 -0.20 -27.33
C THR A 313 1.64 -1.05 -27.05
N LEU A 314 1.49 -2.30 -26.61
CA LEU A 314 2.65 -3.17 -26.40
C LEU A 314 3.14 -3.81 -27.71
N CYS A 315 2.24 -4.15 -28.63
CA CYS A 315 2.59 -4.66 -29.96
C CYS A 315 3.31 -3.63 -30.85
N SER A 316 3.13 -2.33 -30.61
CA SER A 316 3.87 -1.29 -31.35
C SER A 316 5.33 -1.17 -30.92
N LEU A 317 5.70 -1.72 -29.78
CA LEU A 317 7.07 -1.70 -29.27
C LEU A 317 7.90 -2.85 -29.89
N PRO A 318 9.15 -2.59 -30.34
CA PRO A 318 10.03 -3.65 -30.79
C PRO A 318 10.25 -4.72 -29.71
N ALA A 319 10.18 -6.01 -30.08
CA ALA A 319 10.35 -7.12 -29.13
C ALA A 319 11.67 -7.04 -28.33
N GLN A 320 12.75 -6.57 -28.96
CA GLN A 320 14.02 -6.36 -28.28
C GLN A 320 13.91 -5.30 -27.17
N ARG A 321 13.15 -4.22 -27.38
CA ARG A 321 12.95 -3.17 -26.39
C ARG A 321 12.13 -3.67 -25.20
N LEU A 322 11.06 -4.44 -25.46
CA LEU A 322 10.28 -5.09 -24.39
C LEU A 322 11.16 -6.02 -23.55
N LYS A 323 12.02 -6.82 -24.21
CA LYS A 323 12.99 -7.70 -23.55
C LYS A 323 14.04 -6.91 -22.76
N ASP A 324 14.57 -5.83 -23.32
CA ASP A 324 15.58 -5.00 -22.66
C ASP A 324 15.02 -4.36 -21.39
N TRP A 325 13.80 -3.84 -21.45
CA TRP A 325 13.06 -3.36 -20.28
C TRP A 325 12.64 -4.46 -19.31
N GLY A 326 12.74 -5.73 -19.73
CA GLY A 326 12.29 -6.87 -18.96
C GLY A 326 10.78 -6.88 -18.76
N LEU A 327 9.97 -6.42 -19.71
CA LEU A 327 8.50 -6.51 -19.63
C LEU A 327 8.02 -7.90 -20.11
N ASP A 328 7.25 -8.61 -19.27
CA ASP A 328 6.69 -9.93 -19.62
C ASP A 328 5.46 -9.81 -20.52
N PHE A 329 5.67 -9.53 -21.80
CA PHE A 329 4.59 -9.45 -22.78
C PHE A 329 4.37 -10.78 -23.52
N LYS A 330 3.17 -11.35 -23.37
CA LYS A 330 2.74 -12.58 -24.06
C LYS A 330 1.60 -12.26 -25.02
N GLU A 331 1.95 -11.89 -26.24
CA GLU A 331 1.04 -11.38 -27.27
C GLU A 331 -0.26 -12.19 -27.39
N GLY A 332 -0.17 -13.52 -27.54
CA GLY A 332 -1.34 -14.39 -27.74
C GLY A 332 -2.21 -14.64 -26.49
N SER A 333 -1.82 -14.15 -25.31
CA SER A 333 -2.56 -14.33 -24.06
C SER A 333 -2.60 -13.06 -23.20
N PHE A 334 -2.42 -11.92 -23.86
CA PHE A 334 -2.42 -10.63 -23.20
C PHE A 334 -3.81 -10.29 -22.66
N ARG A 335 -3.85 -9.63 -21.51
CA ARG A 335 -5.07 -9.12 -20.88
C ARG A 335 -4.78 -7.71 -20.36
N PRO A 336 -5.72 -6.76 -20.46
CA PRO A 336 -5.56 -5.36 -20.00
C PRO A 336 -4.92 -5.20 -18.61
N PHE A 337 -5.33 -5.98 -17.60
CA PHE A 337 -4.75 -5.87 -16.25
C PHE A 337 -3.26 -6.23 -16.17
N ARG A 338 -2.71 -6.89 -17.21
CA ARG A 338 -1.28 -7.21 -17.35
C ARG A 338 -0.47 -6.05 -17.94
N PHE A 339 -1.09 -4.92 -18.24
CA PHE A 339 -0.34 -3.75 -18.70
C PHE A 339 0.64 -3.26 -17.60
N PRO A 340 1.82 -2.73 -17.99
CA PRO A 340 2.76 -2.13 -17.04
C PRO A 340 2.08 -1.11 -16.12
N ALA A 341 2.40 -1.14 -14.83
CA ALA A 341 1.80 -0.26 -13.83
C ALA A 341 2.74 -0.02 -12.65
N SER A 342 2.50 1.07 -11.92
CA SER A 342 3.12 1.41 -10.64
C SER A 342 2.28 0.85 -9.48
N ALA A 343 2.31 -0.48 -9.33
CA ALA A 343 1.46 -1.19 -8.38
C ALA A 343 1.95 -1.08 -6.92
N ASP A 344 3.25 -0.94 -6.72
CA ASP A 344 3.92 -0.82 -5.42
C ASP A 344 4.09 0.65 -5.00
N ARG A 345 3.29 1.12 -4.04
CA ARG A 345 3.23 2.53 -3.61
C ARG A 345 3.07 2.68 -2.10
N LEU A 346 3.29 3.90 -1.61
CA LEU A 346 3.06 4.35 -0.24
C LEU A 346 1.82 5.26 -0.22
N LEU A 347 0.82 4.89 0.58
CA LEU A 347 -0.31 5.76 0.90
C LEU A 347 -0.24 6.19 2.34
N VAL A 348 -0.73 7.39 2.60
CA VAL A 348 -0.91 7.91 3.94
C VAL A 348 -2.35 8.37 4.09
N TRP A 349 -3.01 7.91 5.15
CA TRP A 349 -4.20 8.56 5.66
C TRP A 349 -3.82 9.38 6.88
N ALA A 350 -4.32 10.60 6.96
CA ALA A 350 -4.22 11.42 8.16
C ALA A 350 -5.45 12.32 8.31
N PRO A 351 -5.83 12.70 9.53
CA PRO A 351 -6.78 13.78 9.77
C PRO A 351 -6.34 15.04 9.03
N ARG A 352 -7.27 15.77 8.41
CA ARG A 352 -6.99 16.92 7.54
C ARG A 352 -6.19 18.00 8.25
N LYS A 353 -6.47 18.23 9.55
CA LYS A 353 -5.70 19.15 10.40
C LYS A 353 -4.24 18.74 10.50
N LEU A 354 -3.98 17.44 10.67
CA LEU A 354 -2.63 16.89 10.73
C LEU A 354 -1.97 16.89 9.36
N ALA A 355 -2.66 16.43 8.32
CA ALA A 355 -2.18 16.38 6.94
C ALA A 355 -1.61 17.73 6.47
N ARG A 356 -2.28 18.85 6.79
CA ARG A 356 -1.82 20.22 6.48
C ARG A 356 -0.49 20.61 7.14
N ARG A 357 -0.09 19.94 8.23
CA ARG A 357 1.16 20.16 8.97
C ARG A 357 2.30 19.26 8.48
N LEU A 358 2.01 18.26 7.66
CA LEU A 358 3.00 17.31 7.16
C LEU A 358 3.77 17.93 5.98
N ARG A 359 5.08 17.76 5.97
CA ARG A 359 5.95 18.08 4.84
C ARG A 359 6.86 16.89 4.61
N TRP A 360 6.83 16.37 3.38
CA TRP A 360 7.65 15.25 2.96
C TRP A 360 8.79 15.76 2.08
N HIS A 361 9.99 15.29 2.35
CA HIS A 361 11.16 15.47 1.49
C HIS A 361 11.66 14.10 1.07
N PHE A 362 12.06 13.95 -0.20
CA PHE A 362 12.55 12.70 -0.76
C PHE A 362 14.00 12.88 -1.21
N PRO A 363 15.00 12.55 -0.37
CA PRO A 363 16.42 12.75 -0.67
C PRO A 363 16.87 12.12 -2.00
N LYS A 364 16.25 11.02 -2.39
CA LYS A 364 16.50 10.31 -3.66
C LYS A 364 15.53 10.66 -4.79
N GLY A 365 14.68 11.67 -4.61
CA GLY A 365 13.72 12.13 -5.62
C GLY A 365 12.43 11.31 -5.74
N GLY A 366 12.29 10.18 -5.05
CA GLY A 366 11.05 9.40 -5.02
C GLY A 366 11.30 7.89 -4.90
N TYR A 367 10.46 7.12 -5.59
CA TYR A 367 10.53 5.66 -5.61
C TYR A 367 11.73 5.18 -6.43
N GLU A 368 12.53 4.30 -5.85
CA GLU A 368 13.64 3.60 -6.51
C GLU A 368 13.25 2.13 -6.73
N VAL A 369 13.34 1.64 -7.97
CA VAL A 369 12.98 0.25 -8.32
C VAL A 369 14.23 -0.61 -8.45
N LEU A 370 14.28 -1.70 -7.70
CA LEU A 370 15.38 -2.66 -7.72
C LEU A 370 15.22 -3.65 -8.88
N HIS A 371 15.55 -3.21 -10.10
CA HIS A 371 15.37 -3.99 -11.32
C HIS A 371 16.19 -5.28 -11.39
N THR A 372 17.34 -5.33 -10.70
CA THR A 372 18.23 -6.49 -10.59
C THR A 372 17.71 -7.56 -9.64
N GLN A 373 16.74 -7.26 -8.77
CA GLN A 373 16.11 -8.27 -7.93
C GLN A 373 15.07 -9.05 -8.74
N GLY A 374 15.44 -10.26 -9.14
CA GLY A 374 14.55 -11.18 -9.85
C GLY A 374 13.54 -11.90 -8.94
N GLY A 375 12.87 -12.90 -9.51
CA GLY A 375 12.06 -13.84 -8.74
C GLY A 375 10.56 -13.52 -8.66
N SER A 376 10.13 -12.43 -9.30
CA SER A 376 8.78 -11.87 -9.15
C SER A 376 8.42 -11.05 -10.39
N ASP A 377 7.13 -11.03 -10.77
CA ASP A 377 6.61 -10.09 -11.78
C ASP A 377 6.40 -8.67 -11.21
N HIS A 378 6.48 -8.52 -9.90
CA HIS A 378 6.65 -7.24 -9.20
C HIS A 378 8.12 -7.00 -8.86
N ARG A 379 8.63 -5.79 -9.11
CA ARG A 379 9.96 -5.37 -8.67
C ARG A 379 9.91 -4.67 -7.31
N PRO A 380 10.87 -4.93 -6.41
CA PRO A 380 10.93 -4.23 -5.14
C PRO A 380 11.13 -2.73 -5.34
N VAL A 381 10.51 -1.97 -4.45
CA VAL A 381 10.60 -0.51 -4.42
C VAL A 381 11.14 -0.07 -3.08
N ILE A 382 12.04 0.92 -3.12
CA ILE A 382 12.54 1.64 -1.96
C ILE A 382 12.00 3.08 -2.05
N LEU A 383 11.65 3.66 -0.91
CA LEU A 383 11.36 5.08 -0.79
C LEU A 383 12.10 5.62 0.44
N GLU A 384 13.05 6.52 0.21
CA GLU A 384 13.68 7.29 1.28
C GLU A 384 12.93 8.62 1.44
N ALA A 385 12.51 8.91 2.66
CA ALA A 385 11.73 10.10 2.94
C ALA A 385 12.02 10.67 4.33
N THR A 386 12.06 12.00 4.40
CA THR A 386 12.13 12.77 5.64
C THR A 386 10.77 13.44 5.85
N LEU A 387 10.10 13.10 6.96
CA LEU A 387 8.82 13.70 7.35
C LEU A 387 9.04 14.77 8.41
N THR A 388 8.65 16.00 8.10
CA THR A 388 8.57 17.10 9.07
C THR A 388 7.11 17.37 9.43
N VAL A 389 6.83 17.50 10.73
CA VAL A 389 5.49 17.87 11.23
C VAL A 389 5.58 19.20 11.94
N ALA A 390 4.92 20.23 11.39
CA ALA A 390 4.89 21.56 12.00
C ALA A 390 4.17 21.54 13.36
N SER A 391 4.67 22.28 14.36
CA SER A 391 4.05 22.34 15.69
C SER A 391 2.69 23.02 15.69
N SER A 392 2.53 24.07 14.87
CA SER A 392 1.26 24.77 14.64
C SER A 392 0.80 24.58 13.20
N MET A 393 -0.47 24.86 12.96
CA MET A 393 -0.94 25.07 11.59
C MET A 393 -0.14 26.22 10.97
N PRO A 394 0.38 26.09 9.74
CA PRO A 394 0.92 27.25 9.04
C PRO A 394 -0.17 28.31 9.01
N GLU A 395 0.18 29.57 9.31
CA GLU A 395 -0.74 30.70 9.18
C GLU A 395 -1.37 30.59 7.79
N ALA A 396 -2.70 30.47 7.77
CA ALA A 396 -3.42 30.22 6.54
C ALA A 396 -3.06 31.34 5.56
N SER A 397 -2.28 31.02 4.53
CA SER A 397 -2.27 31.83 3.32
C SER A 397 -3.74 31.97 2.92
N GLU A 398 -4.27 33.19 2.87
CA GLU A 398 -5.69 33.55 2.63
C GLU A 398 -6.26 33.05 1.29
N THR A 399 -5.59 32.12 0.62
CA THR A 399 -6.16 31.29 -0.43
C THR A 399 -7.20 30.35 0.21
N SER A 400 -8.41 30.87 0.34
CA SER A 400 -9.63 30.16 0.75
C SER A 400 -9.92 29.02 -0.23
N LEU A 401 -9.21 27.90 -0.07
CA LEU A 401 -9.67 26.65 -0.67
C LEU A 401 -11.05 26.37 -0.07
N PRO A 402 -12.07 26.09 -0.90
CA PRO A 402 -13.41 25.81 -0.43
C PRO A 402 -13.33 24.69 0.61
N ASP A 403 -14.02 24.87 1.74
CA ASP A 403 -13.99 23.90 2.82
C ASP A 403 -14.53 22.56 2.27
N PRO A 404 -13.69 21.52 2.15
CA PRO A 404 -14.12 20.23 1.62
C PRO A 404 -15.19 19.58 2.49
N SER A 405 -15.36 20.04 3.74
CA SER A 405 -16.44 19.63 4.64
C SER A 405 -17.85 19.90 4.07
N LEU A 406 -17.96 20.72 3.01
CA LEU A 406 -19.23 21.02 2.34
C LEU A 406 -19.60 20.03 1.22
N LEU A 407 -18.70 19.11 0.85
CA LEU A 407 -19.00 18.07 -0.12
C LEU A 407 -19.53 16.83 0.59
N GLU A 408 -20.81 16.88 0.98
CA GLU A 408 -21.51 15.67 1.42
C GLU A 408 -21.61 14.70 0.22
N PRO A 409 -21.04 13.48 0.33
CA PRO A 409 -21.13 12.50 -0.73
C PRO A 409 -22.60 12.11 -0.94
N SER A 410 -22.97 11.81 -2.18
CA SER A 410 -24.35 11.35 -2.45
C SER A 410 -24.63 10.05 -1.68
N ALA A 411 -25.88 9.87 -1.23
CA ALA A 411 -26.28 8.66 -0.51
C ALA A 411 -26.02 7.38 -1.33
N GLN A 412 -26.20 7.45 -2.65
CA GLN A 412 -25.91 6.35 -3.58
C GLN A 412 -24.43 5.98 -3.59
N LEU A 413 -23.54 6.98 -3.59
CA LEU A 413 -22.10 6.75 -3.53
C LEU A 413 -21.71 6.10 -2.20
N VAL A 414 -22.25 6.60 -1.08
CA VAL A 414 -22.03 6.01 0.24
C VAL A 414 -22.51 4.56 0.26
N GLU A 415 -23.71 4.28 -0.24
CA GLU A 415 -24.25 2.91 -0.33
C GLU A 415 -23.34 1.98 -1.15
N ALA A 416 -22.88 2.43 -2.33
CA ALA A 416 -21.99 1.65 -3.19
C ALA A 416 -20.64 1.32 -2.52
N ILE A 417 -20.08 2.26 -1.76
CA ILE A 417 -18.80 2.09 -1.06
C ILE A 417 -18.96 1.29 0.25
N THR A 418 -20.11 1.35 0.89
CA THR A 418 -20.39 0.64 2.15
C THR A 418 -21.00 -0.74 1.95
N GLN A 419 -21.26 -1.18 0.72
CA GLN A 419 -21.95 -2.46 0.45
C GLN A 419 -21.29 -3.68 1.12
N ASP A 420 -19.95 -3.70 1.24
CA ASP A 420 -19.21 -4.81 1.89
C ASP A 420 -19.15 -4.70 3.41
N ASP A 421 -19.63 -3.60 3.99
CA ASP A 421 -19.37 -3.26 5.39
C ASP A 421 -19.96 -4.27 6.38
N ALA A 422 -21.08 -4.90 5.99
CA ALA A 422 -21.79 -5.91 6.76
C ALA A 422 -21.06 -7.26 6.78
N GLU A 423 -20.25 -7.55 5.76
CA GLU A 423 -19.59 -8.85 5.63
C GLU A 423 -18.30 -8.92 6.45
N ASP A 424 -17.68 -7.76 6.68
CA ASP A 424 -16.51 -7.60 7.55
C ASP A 424 -16.87 -7.58 9.04
N SER A 425 -18.14 -7.87 9.39
CA SER A 425 -18.61 -7.98 10.76
C SER A 425 -18.11 -9.24 11.47
N ASP A 426 -17.18 -9.97 10.87
CA ASP A 426 -16.50 -11.18 11.35
C ASP A 426 -16.36 -11.15 12.88
N SER A 427 -17.40 -11.71 13.52
CA SER A 427 -17.77 -11.52 14.91
C SER A 427 -17.02 -12.52 15.78
N GLY A 428 -15.71 -12.64 15.52
CA GLY A 428 -14.77 -13.34 16.41
C GLY A 428 -14.63 -12.64 17.77
N GLU A 429 -15.17 -11.43 17.91
CA GLU A 429 -15.57 -10.92 19.23
C GLU A 429 -16.77 -11.74 19.72
N SER A 430 -16.46 -12.88 20.34
CA SER A 430 -17.40 -13.51 21.26
C SER A 430 -17.91 -12.41 22.20
N PRO A 431 -19.22 -12.22 22.39
CA PRO A 431 -19.76 -11.19 23.29
C PRO A 431 -19.52 -11.50 24.79
N GLY A 432 -18.39 -12.11 25.14
CA GLY A 432 -18.04 -12.56 26.48
C GLY A 432 -16.86 -11.79 27.06
N LEU A 433 -17.11 -11.15 28.21
CA LEU A 433 -16.13 -10.84 29.28
C LEU A 433 -15.24 -9.59 29.18
N LEU A 434 -15.63 -8.56 28.44
CA LEU A 434 -15.25 -7.16 28.78
C LEU A 434 -16.49 -6.37 29.19
N GLY A 435 -17.09 -6.79 30.31
CA GLY A 435 -18.07 -5.99 31.01
C GLY A 435 -17.41 -4.73 31.59
N SER A 436 -17.89 -3.56 31.18
CA SER A 436 -17.99 -2.37 32.02
C SER A 436 -16.68 -1.82 32.64
N LEU A 437 -15.69 -1.50 31.82
CA LEU A 437 -14.81 -0.37 32.13
C LEU A 437 -14.96 0.67 31.04
N ALA A 438 -16.05 1.44 31.15
CA ALA A 438 -16.11 2.75 30.53
C ALA A 438 -14.94 3.58 31.08
N MET A 439 -13.89 3.71 30.28
CA MET A 439 -12.85 4.71 30.51
C MET A 439 -13.54 6.08 30.49
N PRO A 440 -13.44 6.90 31.55
CA PRO A 440 -13.98 8.24 31.51
C PRO A 440 -13.16 9.05 30.49
N LEU A 441 -13.86 9.62 29.51
CA LEU A 441 -13.35 10.72 28.67
C LEU A 441 -12.70 11.75 29.60
N ARG A 442 -11.37 11.81 29.60
CA ARG A 442 -10.62 12.82 30.33
C ARG A 442 -10.91 14.17 29.68
N SER A 443 -11.77 14.97 30.32
CA SER A 443 -11.81 16.40 30.06
C SER A 443 -10.46 16.99 30.47
N LEU A 444 -9.78 17.64 29.54
CA LEU A 444 -8.62 18.47 29.81
C LEU A 444 -9.05 19.66 30.68
N GLY A 445 -9.05 19.46 31.99
CA GLY A 445 -9.18 20.52 33.00
C GLY A 445 -7.86 21.25 33.14
N GLY A 446 -7.88 22.54 32.86
CA GLY A 446 -6.72 23.42 32.89
C GLY A 446 -6.02 23.50 34.25
N TYR A 447 -4.69 23.63 34.18
CA TYR A 447 -3.91 24.15 35.29
C TYR A 447 -3.64 25.64 35.05
N ALA A 448 -4.35 26.47 35.81
CA ALA A 448 -3.92 27.80 36.16
C ALA A 448 -3.46 27.78 37.62
N ARG A 449 -2.16 27.88 37.85
CA ARG A 449 -1.51 28.83 38.76
C ARG A 449 0.00 28.71 38.67
#